data_AF-A0A5C9A796-F1
#
_entry.id   AF-A0A5C9A796-F1
#
_cell.length_a   1.000
_cell.length_b   1.000
_cell.length_c   1.000
_cell.angle_alpha   90.00
_cell.angle_beta   90.00
_cell.angle_gamma   90.00
#
_symmetry.space_group_name_H-M   'P 1'
#
loop_
_entity.id
_entity.type
_entity.pdbx_description
1 polymer ?
#
loop_
_entity_poly.entity_id
_entity_poly.type
_entity_poly.pdbx_seq_one_letter_code
_entity_poly.pdbx_strand_id
1 'polypeptide(L)'
;EGKLRCTAPVFEPGGGGINVARAIAHLGGSATAIFPAGGATGEHLVSLLADENVPVATVEAKDWTRQNLHVHVEASGEQYRFVMPGAALNEDEFRQLEEQVLEIESGAILVISGSLPPGVKLEKLTQLISAAQKQGIRCIVDSSGEALSAALAIGNIELVKPNQKELSALV
;
A
#
# COMPACT_ATOMS: atom_id res chain seq x y z
N GLU A 1 17.80 -32.92 13.73
CA GLU A 1 16.82 -31.86 13.43
C GLU A 1 16.83 -30.87 14.59
N GLY A 2 17.27 -29.63 14.36
CA GLY A 2 17.42 -28.62 15.41
C GLY A 2 16.33 -27.56 15.27
N LYS A 3 15.53 -27.33 16.31
CA LYS A 3 14.57 -26.23 16.33
C LYS A 3 15.34 -24.90 16.35
N LEU A 4 15.06 -24.01 15.40
CA LEU A 4 15.53 -22.62 15.44
C LEU A 4 14.68 -21.85 16.45
N ARG A 5 15.33 -21.06 17.32
CA ARG A 5 14.66 -20.24 18.34
C ARG A 5 14.94 -18.78 18.02
N CYS A 6 13.88 -17.99 17.88
CA CYS A 6 13.97 -16.55 17.66
C CYS A 6 13.88 -15.80 18.99
N THR A 7 14.33 -14.55 18.98
CA THR A 7 13.98 -13.56 20.00
C THR A 7 12.50 -13.17 19.89
N ALA A 8 12.01 -12.31 20.78
CA ALA A 8 10.65 -11.81 20.70
C ALA A 8 10.42 -11.13 19.33
N PRO A 9 9.35 -11.47 18.60
CA PRO A 9 9.05 -10.85 17.32
C PRO A 9 8.68 -9.37 17.52
N VAL A 10 9.06 -8.55 16.56
CA VAL A 10 8.60 -7.16 16.43
C VAL A 10 7.54 -7.13 15.35
N PHE A 11 6.42 -6.46 15.63
CA PHE A 11 5.35 -6.24 14.66
C PHE A 11 5.38 -4.78 14.24
N GLU A 12 5.44 -4.54 12.94
CA GLU A 12 5.44 -3.20 12.36
C GLU A 12 4.34 -3.10 11.30
N PRO A 13 3.62 -1.97 11.24
CA PRO A 13 2.63 -1.75 10.20
C PRO A 13 3.36 -1.60 8.85
N GLY A 14 2.90 -2.34 7.84
CA GLY A 14 3.58 -2.45 6.56
C GLY A 14 2.68 -2.28 5.36
N GLY A 15 3.24 -1.69 4.30
CA GLY A 15 2.56 -1.44 3.03
C GLY A 15 3.13 -0.17 2.40
N GLY A 16 3.14 -0.07 1.06
CA GLY A 16 3.71 1.10 0.37
C GLY A 16 3.04 2.41 0.79
N GLY A 17 1.72 2.50 0.57
CA GLY A 17 0.93 3.67 0.99
C GLY A 17 0.96 3.92 2.51
N ILE A 18 0.93 2.85 3.31
CA ILE A 18 1.02 2.94 4.78
C ILE A 18 2.37 3.56 5.21
N ASN A 19 3.48 3.09 4.65
CA ASN A 19 4.80 3.62 4.95
C ASN A 19 4.96 5.09 4.52
N VAL A 20 4.32 5.49 3.42
CA VAL A 20 4.27 6.90 3.02
C VAL A 20 3.53 7.73 4.06
N ALA A 21 2.35 7.31 4.51
CA ALA A 21 1.59 8.03 5.53
C ALA A 21 2.37 8.14 6.86
N ARG A 22 3.00 7.04 7.30
CA ARG A 22 3.88 7.01 8.48
C ARG A 22 5.04 8.01 8.35
N ALA A 23 5.72 8.02 7.20
CA ALA A 23 6.84 8.93 6.97
C ALA A 23 6.40 10.39 6.96
N ILE A 24 5.26 10.72 6.34
CA ILE A 24 4.71 12.08 6.35
C ILE A 24 4.39 12.53 7.78
N ALA A 25 3.72 11.69 8.57
CA ALA A 25 3.41 11.98 9.97
C ALA A 25 4.69 12.20 10.79
N HIS A 26 5.71 11.36 10.62
CA HIS A 26 6.99 11.51 11.31
C HIS A 26 7.73 12.81 10.97
N LEU A 27 7.57 13.30 9.73
CA LEU A 27 8.13 14.57 9.28
C LEU A 27 7.29 15.80 9.71
N GLY A 28 6.21 15.60 10.47
CA GLY A 28 5.32 16.65 10.95
C GLY A 28 4.23 17.06 9.97
N GLY A 29 4.01 16.29 8.90
CA GLY A 29 2.89 16.46 7.98
C GLY A 29 1.62 15.73 8.44
N SER A 30 0.56 15.83 7.63
CA SER A 30 -0.70 15.11 7.84
C SER A 30 -0.96 14.19 6.64
N ALA A 31 -1.27 12.92 6.91
CA ALA A 31 -1.63 11.93 5.91
C ALA A 31 -2.56 10.88 6.51
N THR A 32 -3.59 10.50 5.76
CA THR A 32 -4.48 9.39 6.11
C THR A 32 -4.13 8.17 5.26
N ALA A 33 -3.87 7.03 5.89
CA ALA A 33 -3.66 5.77 5.19
C ALA A 33 -5.01 5.14 4.82
N ILE A 34 -5.28 4.99 3.52
CA ILE A 34 -6.47 4.32 2.99
C ILE A 34 -6.09 2.92 2.53
N PHE A 35 -6.69 1.87 3.11
CA PHE A 35 -6.35 0.49 2.77
C PHE A 35 -7.43 -0.53 3.20
N PRO A 36 -7.51 -1.71 2.56
CA PRO A 36 -8.36 -2.80 3.02
C PRO A 36 -7.77 -3.46 4.28
N ALA A 37 -8.61 -3.72 5.28
CA ALA A 37 -8.26 -4.42 6.51
C ALA A 37 -9.20 -5.61 6.71
N GLY A 38 -8.65 -6.82 6.82
CA GLY A 38 -9.44 -8.03 6.94
C GLY A 38 -8.93 -8.94 8.06
N GLY A 39 -9.87 -9.52 8.81
CA GLY A 39 -9.60 -10.43 9.91
C GLY A 39 -8.76 -9.83 11.04
N ALA A 40 -8.33 -10.70 11.97
CA ALA A 40 -7.57 -10.29 13.15
C ALA A 40 -6.22 -9.63 12.82
N THR A 41 -5.61 -9.96 11.68
CA THR A 41 -4.36 -9.35 11.24
C THR A 41 -4.58 -7.93 10.72
N GLY A 42 -5.74 -7.64 10.11
CA GLY A 42 -6.15 -6.29 9.74
C GLY A 42 -6.42 -5.43 10.98
N GLU A 43 -7.14 -5.96 11.96
CA GLU A 43 -7.38 -5.29 13.25
C GLU A 43 -6.05 -4.97 13.97
N HIS A 44 -5.12 -5.92 14.00
CA HIS A 44 -3.78 -5.69 14.56
C HIS A 44 -3.03 -4.59 13.81
N LEU A 45 -3.07 -4.58 12.47
CA LEU A 45 -2.45 -3.54 11.66
C LEU A 45 -3.01 -2.14 11.99
N VAL A 46 -4.32 -2.02 12.15
CA VAL A 46 -4.98 -0.77 12.56
C VAL A 46 -4.52 -0.34 13.95
N SER A 47 -4.43 -1.27 14.90
CA SER A 47 -3.91 -0.98 16.25
C SER A 47 -2.49 -0.44 16.22
N LEU A 48 -1.59 -1.04 15.44
CA LEU A 48 -0.21 -0.57 15.31
C LEU A 48 -0.12 0.84 14.74
N LEU A 49 -0.98 1.18 13.78
CA LEU A 49 -1.02 2.53 13.21
C LEU A 49 -1.59 3.56 14.19
N ALA A 50 -2.56 3.15 15.02
CA ALA A 50 -3.09 3.98 16.10
C ALA A 50 -2.01 4.30 17.15
N ASP A 51 -1.18 3.32 17.52
CA ASP A 51 -0.05 3.52 18.45
C ASP A 51 0.98 4.53 17.91
N GLU A 52 1.12 4.61 16.59
CA GLU A 52 1.98 5.59 15.90
C GLU A 52 1.27 6.93 15.60
N ASN A 53 0.01 7.10 16.02
CA ASN A 53 -0.83 8.26 15.72
C ASN A 53 -0.99 8.55 14.22
N VAL A 54 -1.03 7.51 13.39
CA VAL A 54 -1.27 7.63 11.95
C VAL A 54 -2.77 7.49 11.66
N PRO A 55 -3.43 8.52 11.12
CA PRO A 55 -4.84 8.43 10.72
C PRO A 55 -5.05 7.33 9.66
N VAL A 56 -6.13 6.56 9.81
CA VAL A 56 -6.49 5.50 8.87
C VAL A 56 -7.94 5.63 8.42
N ALA A 57 -8.21 5.24 7.18
CA ALA A 57 -9.55 5.02 6.65
C ALA A 57 -9.58 3.64 6.00
N THR A 58 -10.21 2.68 6.68
CA THR A 58 -10.16 1.27 6.27
C THR A 58 -11.45 0.80 5.64
N VAL A 59 -11.33 -0.08 4.65
CA VAL A 59 -12.44 -0.87 4.12
C VAL A 59 -12.33 -2.29 4.67
N GLU A 60 -13.43 -2.83 5.19
CA GLU A 60 -13.47 -4.21 5.67
C GLU A 60 -13.28 -5.17 4.48
N ALA A 61 -12.26 -6.02 4.56
CA ALA A 61 -11.99 -7.05 3.56
C ALA A 61 -12.30 -8.44 4.14
N LYS A 62 -12.88 -9.32 3.31
CA LYS A 62 -13.18 -10.70 3.69
C LYS A 62 -11.91 -11.52 3.89
N ASP A 63 -10.95 -11.36 3.00
CA ASP A 63 -9.65 -12.01 3.09
C ASP A 63 -8.79 -11.34 4.15
N TRP A 64 -8.03 -12.14 4.91
CA TRP A 64 -7.20 -11.62 5.98
C TRP A 64 -6.05 -10.79 5.44
N THR A 65 -5.76 -9.67 6.09
CA THR A 65 -4.58 -8.87 5.79
C THR A 65 -3.32 -9.74 5.94
N ARG A 66 -2.50 -9.80 4.88
CA ARG A 66 -1.30 -10.65 4.88
C ARG A 66 -0.30 -10.23 5.96
N GLN A 67 0.47 -11.21 6.44
CA GLN A 67 1.62 -10.97 7.31
C GLN A 67 2.89 -11.43 6.60
N ASN A 68 3.82 -10.51 6.38
CA ASN A 68 5.14 -10.84 5.87
C ASN A 68 6.07 -11.14 7.05
N LEU A 69 7.00 -12.07 6.88
CA LEU A 69 7.98 -12.43 7.89
C LEU A 69 9.37 -12.01 7.42
N HIS A 70 10.07 -11.24 8.24
CA HIS A 70 11.48 -10.94 8.04
C HIS A 70 12.29 -11.64 9.13
N VAL A 71 13.26 -12.46 8.72
CA VAL A 71 14.18 -13.16 9.64
C VAL A 71 15.56 -12.58 9.47
N HIS A 72 16.08 -11.97 10.53
CA HIS A 72 17.46 -11.51 10.60
C HIS A 72 18.30 -12.52 11.38
N VAL A 73 19.41 -12.97 10.78
CA VAL A 73 20.33 -13.91 11.42
C VAL A 73 21.46 -13.11 12.05
N GLU A 74 21.44 -12.90 13.37
CA GLU A 74 22.43 -12.07 14.07
C GLU A 74 23.88 -12.52 13.83
N ALA A 75 24.11 -13.84 13.74
CA ALA A 75 25.45 -14.40 13.58
C ALA A 75 26.06 -14.15 12.20
N SER A 76 25.26 -14.19 11.13
CA SER A 76 25.73 -13.98 9.75
C SER A 76 25.44 -12.57 9.22
N GLY A 77 24.54 -11.83 9.86
CA GLY A 77 24.01 -10.56 9.37
C GLY A 77 23.00 -10.70 8.22
N GLU A 78 22.66 -11.91 7.80
CA GLU A 78 21.75 -12.14 6.67
C GLU A 78 20.31 -11.76 7.01
N GLN A 79 19.54 -11.44 5.97
CA GLN A 79 18.11 -11.15 6.07
C GLN A 79 17.32 -11.95 5.04
N TYR A 80 16.32 -12.68 5.53
CA TYR A 80 15.38 -13.44 4.71
C TYR A 80 14.01 -12.80 4.80
N ARG A 81 13.42 -12.51 3.64
CA ARG A 81 12.12 -11.82 3.53
C ARG A 81 11.10 -12.75 2.88
N PHE A 82 10.13 -13.19 3.67
CA PHE A 82 9.04 -14.04 3.23
C PHE A 82 7.83 -13.15 2.98
N VAL A 83 7.55 -12.91 1.71
CA VAL A 83 6.42 -12.08 1.28
C VAL A 83 5.25 -12.99 0.96
N MET A 84 4.17 -12.85 1.72
CA MET A 84 2.94 -13.61 1.49
C MET A 84 2.10 -12.94 0.39
N PRO A 85 1.26 -13.72 -0.32
CA PRO A 85 0.27 -13.16 -1.26
C PRO A 85 -0.59 -12.09 -0.58
N GLY A 86 -0.98 -11.06 -1.33
CA GLY A 86 -1.96 -10.08 -0.85
C GLY A 86 -3.33 -10.72 -0.63
N ALA A 87 -4.14 -10.11 0.24
CA ALA A 87 -5.56 -10.42 0.36
C ALA A 87 -6.25 -10.15 -0.98
N ALA A 88 -7.10 -11.06 -1.46
CA ALA A 88 -7.89 -10.79 -2.64
C ALA A 88 -8.97 -9.77 -2.31
N LEU A 89 -9.26 -8.87 -3.26
CA LEU A 89 -10.41 -7.97 -3.15
C LEU A 89 -11.45 -8.32 -4.19
N ASN A 90 -12.71 -8.31 -3.77
CA ASN A 90 -13.85 -8.36 -4.66
C ASN A 90 -14.22 -6.95 -5.17
N GLU A 91 -15.14 -6.89 -6.13
CA GLU A 91 -15.53 -5.64 -6.78
C GLU A 91 -16.15 -4.63 -5.82
N ASP A 92 -16.88 -5.09 -4.79
CA ASP A 92 -17.51 -4.22 -3.80
C ASP A 92 -16.49 -3.62 -2.83
N GLU A 93 -15.55 -4.42 -2.35
CA GLU A 93 -14.45 -3.96 -1.48
C GLU A 93 -13.60 -2.92 -2.21
N PHE A 94 -13.31 -3.12 -3.50
CA PHE A 94 -12.58 -2.12 -4.27
C PHE A 94 -13.41 -0.84 -4.52
N ARG A 95 -14.71 -0.97 -4.81
CA ARG A 95 -15.61 0.18 -4.95
C ARG A 95 -15.64 1.05 -3.69
N GLN A 96 -15.66 0.44 -2.51
CA GLN A 96 -15.63 1.19 -1.25
C GLN A 96 -14.30 1.95 -1.07
N LEU A 97 -13.16 1.39 -1.52
CA LEU A 97 -11.88 2.10 -1.55
C LEU A 97 -11.92 3.28 -2.54
N GLU A 98 -12.51 3.09 -3.72
CA GLU A 98 -12.72 4.17 -4.69
C GLU A 98 -13.54 5.31 -4.07
N GLU A 99 -14.62 5.00 -3.34
CA GLU A 99 -15.46 5.99 -2.66
C GLU A 99 -14.66 6.81 -1.63
N GLN A 100 -13.86 6.15 -0.79
CA GLN A 100 -12.99 6.84 0.17
C GLN A 100 -11.95 7.75 -0.51
N VAL A 101 -11.40 7.34 -1.66
CA VAL A 101 -10.47 8.16 -2.43
C VAL A 101 -11.17 9.37 -3.07
N LEU A 102 -12.41 9.21 -3.52
CA LEU A 102 -13.19 10.28 -4.15
C LEU A 102 -13.82 11.27 -3.16
N GLU A 103 -13.69 11.01 -1.85
CA GLU A 103 -13.98 11.97 -0.77
C GLU A 103 -12.80 12.92 -0.49
N ILE A 104 -11.63 12.67 -1.07
CA ILE A 104 -10.45 13.54 -0.93
C ILE A 104 -10.72 14.91 -1.56
N GLU A 105 -10.34 15.97 -0.85
CA GLU A 105 -10.55 17.33 -1.31
C GLU A 105 -9.73 17.68 -2.57
N SER A 106 -10.30 18.55 -3.41
CA SER A 106 -9.60 19.07 -4.59
C SER A 106 -8.32 19.79 -4.19
N GLY A 107 -7.21 19.53 -4.89
CA GLY A 107 -5.89 20.10 -4.60
C GLY A 107 -5.04 19.27 -3.62
N ALA A 108 -5.63 18.28 -2.93
CA ALA A 108 -4.86 17.33 -2.13
C ALA A 108 -4.05 16.36 -3.01
N ILE A 109 -3.18 15.59 -2.35
CA ILE A 109 -2.29 14.62 -2.99
C ILE A 109 -2.77 13.20 -2.65
N LEU A 110 -3.00 12.39 -3.67
CA LEU A 110 -3.23 10.96 -3.55
C LEU A 110 -1.94 10.20 -3.90
N VAL A 111 -1.39 9.45 -2.95
CA VAL A 111 -0.24 8.58 -3.19
C VAL A 111 -0.70 7.13 -3.32
N ILE A 112 -0.53 6.56 -4.51
CA ILE A 112 -0.84 5.17 -4.79
C ILE A 112 0.48 4.40 -4.80
N SER A 113 0.73 3.62 -3.75
CA SER A 113 1.98 2.87 -3.60
C SER A 113 1.75 1.40 -3.28
N GLY A 114 2.44 0.54 -4.05
CA GLY A 114 2.43 -0.91 -3.90
C GLY A 114 1.91 -1.67 -5.12
N SER A 115 1.85 -3.00 -4.97
CA SER A 115 1.30 -3.93 -5.95
C SER A 115 -0.22 -3.96 -5.91
N LEU A 116 -0.85 -4.18 -7.06
CA LEU A 116 -2.29 -4.37 -7.15
C LEU A 116 -2.73 -5.64 -6.39
N PRO A 117 -3.78 -5.59 -5.54
CA PRO A 117 -4.30 -6.78 -4.86
C PRO A 117 -4.83 -7.82 -5.86
N PRO A 118 -4.72 -9.13 -5.56
CA PRO A 118 -5.38 -10.16 -6.35
C PRO A 118 -6.89 -9.88 -6.47
N GLY A 119 -7.47 -10.20 -7.63
CA GLY A 119 -8.90 -9.97 -7.90
C GLY A 119 -9.22 -8.56 -8.44
N VAL A 120 -8.35 -7.58 -8.24
CA VAL A 120 -8.51 -6.25 -8.83
C VAL A 120 -7.92 -6.23 -10.24
N LYS A 121 -8.72 -5.79 -11.20
CA LYS A 121 -8.28 -5.63 -12.60
C LYS A 121 -7.50 -4.34 -12.77
N LEU A 122 -6.53 -4.34 -13.68
CA LEU A 122 -5.70 -3.17 -13.98
C LEU A 122 -6.54 -1.94 -14.40
N GLU A 123 -7.64 -2.17 -15.13
CA GLU A 123 -8.55 -1.12 -15.59
C GLU A 123 -9.22 -0.38 -14.43
N LYS A 124 -9.41 -1.04 -13.28
CA LYS A 124 -9.99 -0.42 -12.09
C LYS A 124 -9.03 0.60 -11.47
N LEU A 125 -7.73 0.28 -11.44
CA LEU A 125 -6.71 1.22 -10.98
C LEU A 125 -6.65 2.46 -11.90
N THR A 126 -6.69 2.28 -13.22
CA THR A 126 -6.62 3.41 -14.14
C THR A 126 -7.89 4.28 -14.12
N GLN A 127 -9.06 3.67 -13.91
CA GLN A 127 -10.31 4.37 -13.68
C GLN A 127 -10.26 5.23 -12.40
N LEU A 128 -9.76 4.67 -11.30
CA LEU A 128 -9.58 5.39 -10.04
C LEU A 128 -8.65 6.60 -10.20
N ILE A 129 -7.48 6.43 -10.81
CA ILE A 129 -6.53 7.52 -11.06
C ILE A 129 -7.18 8.62 -11.90
N SER A 130 -7.88 8.23 -12.98
CA SER A 130 -8.55 9.18 -13.87
C SER A 130 -9.69 9.93 -13.18
N ALA A 131 -10.43 9.26 -12.29
CA ALA A 131 -11.51 9.87 -11.52
C ALA A 131 -10.97 10.87 -10.49
N ALA A 132 -9.90 10.51 -9.78
CA ALA A 132 -9.23 11.40 -8.83
C ALA A 132 -8.68 12.67 -9.52
N GLN A 133 -8.02 12.52 -10.67
CA GLN A 133 -7.54 13.65 -11.46
C GLN A 133 -8.68 14.59 -11.91
N LYS A 134 -9.83 14.04 -12.29
CA LYS A 134 -11.01 14.85 -12.67
C LYS A 134 -11.59 15.67 -11.52
N GLN A 135 -11.37 15.23 -10.28
CA GLN A 135 -11.72 16.00 -9.08
C GLN A 135 -10.65 17.02 -8.67
N GLY A 136 -9.55 17.13 -9.44
CA GLY A 136 -8.44 18.02 -9.13
C GLY A 136 -7.49 17.48 -8.05
N ILE A 137 -7.54 16.18 -7.77
CA ILE A 137 -6.59 15.51 -6.87
C ILE A 137 -5.30 15.23 -7.64
N ARG A 138 -4.16 15.57 -7.03
CA ARG A 138 -2.82 15.34 -7.61
C ARG A 138 -2.36 13.93 -7.29
N CYS A 139 -2.15 13.11 -8.32
CA CYS A 139 -1.79 11.70 -8.13
C CYS A 139 -0.26 11.50 -8.18
N ILE A 140 0.27 10.79 -7.18
CA ILE A 140 1.63 10.24 -7.17
C ILE A 140 1.54 8.72 -7.24
N VAL A 141 2.34 8.10 -8.10
CA VAL A 141 2.33 6.64 -8.30
C VAL A 141 3.69 6.03 -8.04
N ASP A 142 3.73 5.08 -7.11
CA ASP A 142 4.88 4.26 -6.75
C ASP A 142 4.49 2.78 -6.86
N SER A 143 4.47 2.30 -8.09
CA SER A 143 4.09 0.92 -8.41
C SER A 143 5.12 0.29 -9.34
N SER A 144 4.85 -0.93 -9.81
CA SER A 144 5.77 -1.71 -10.64
C SER A 144 5.03 -2.47 -11.73
N GLY A 145 5.72 -2.82 -12.82
CA GLY A 145 5.17 -3.63 -13.91
C GLY A 145 3.98 -2.95 -14.61
N GLU A 146 2.97 -3.74 -14.96
CA GLU A 146 1.80 -3.28 -15.74
C GLU A 146 1.03 -2.13 -15.08
N ALA A 147 0.94 -2.12 -13.74
CA ALA A 147 0.30 -1.05 -12.97
C ALA A 147 0.99 0.30 -13.19
N LEU A 148 2.32 0.30 -13.21
CA LEU A 148 3.11 1.50 -13.46
C LEU A 148 2.95 1.99 -14.91
N SER A 149 3.06 1.08 -15.88
CA SER A 149 2.89 1.41 -17.31
C SER A 149 1.50 1.98 -17.60
N ALA A 150 0.46 1.37 -17.03
CA ALA A 150 -0.91 1.82 -17.22
C ALA A 150 -1.18 3.18 -16.57
N ALA A 151 -0.62 3.44 -15.39
CA ALA A 151 -0.71 4.76 -14.75
C ALA A 151 -0.01 5.85 -15.59
N LEU A 152 1.17 5.55 -16.16
CA LEU A 152 1.89 6.49 -17.03
C LEU A 152 1.12 6.80 -18.32
N ALA A 153 0.42 5.81 -18.89
CA ALA A 153 -0.39 6.00 -20.10
C ALA A 153 -1.58 6.96 -19.90
N ILE A 154 -2.05 7.18 -18.67
CA ILE A 154 -3.10 8.17 -18.35
C ILE A 154 -2.57 9.59 -18.52
N GLY A 155 -1.29 9.82 -18.19
CA GLY A 155 -0.69 11.15 -18.15
C GLY A 155 -1.12 11.97 -16.92
N ASN A 156 -0.65 13.21 -16.83
CA ASN A 156 -0.94 14.16 -15.73
C ASN A 156 -0.69 13.59 -14.32
N ILE A 157 0.27 12.67 -14.20
CA ILE A 157 0.74 12.18 -12.90
C ILE A 157 1.75 13.20 -12.35
N GLU A 158 1.57 13.62 -11.10
CA GLU A 158 2.40 14.63 -10.44
C GLU A 158 3.85 14.13 -10.28
N LEU A 159 3.99 12.88 -9.83
CA LEU A 159 5.28 12.25 -9.62
C LEU A 159 5.18 10.73 -9.77
N VAL A 160 6.20 10.15 -10.37
CA VAL A 160 6.40 8.70 -10.43
C VAL A 160 7.82 8.38 -9.97
N LYS A 161 7.98 7.36 -9.12
CA LYS A 161 9.28 6.99 -8.54
C LYS A 161 9.74 5.58 -8.95
N PRO A 162 10.03 5.30 -10.23
CA PRO A 162 10.55 3.98 -10.59
C PRO A 162 11.97 3.80 -10.03
N ASN A 163 12.29 2.60 -9.56
CA ASN A 163 13.69 2.20 -9.36
C ASN A 163 14.35 1.86 -10.71
N GLN A 164 15.67 1.64 -10.72
CA GLN A 164 16.41 1.38 -11.96
C GLN A 164 15.86 0.17 -12.75
N LYS A 165 15.46 -0.90 -12.07
CA LYS A 165 14.91 -2.10 -12.73
C LYS A 165 13.55 -1.83 -13.34
N GLU A 166 12.68 -1.12 -12.62
CA GLU A 166 11.36 -0.70 -13.12
C GLU A 166 11.49 0.22 -14.32
N LEU A 167 12.41 1.19 -14.27
CA LEU A 167 12.65 2.10 -15.38
C LEU A 167 13.16 1.36 -16.62
N SER A 168 14.09 0.41 -16.45
CA SER A 168 14.60 -0.41 -17.57
C SER A 168 13.55 -1.30 -18.21
N ALA A 169 12.45 -1.62 -17.53
CA ALA A 169 11.35 -2.38 -18.10
C ALA A 169 10.33 -1.51 -18.87
N LEU A 170 10.43 -0.18 -18.74
CA LEU A 170 9.53 0.80 -19.37
C LEU A 170 10.10 1.42 -20.65
N VAL A 171 11.41 1.32 -20.88
CA VAL A 171 12.15 1.97 -21.98
C VAL A 171 12.71 0.92 -22.94
#